data_AF-A0A935J736-F1
#
_entry.id   AF-A0A935J736-F1
#
_cell.length_a   1.000
_cell.length_b   1.000
_cell.length_c   1.000
_cell.angle_alpha   90.00
_cell.angle_beta   90.00
_cell.angle_gamma   90.00
#
_symmetry.space_group_name_H-M   'P 1'
#
loop_
_entity.id
_entity.type
_entity.pdbx_description
1 polymer ?
#
loop_
_entity_poly.entity_id
_entity_poly.type
_entity_poly.pdbx_seq_one_letter_code
_entity_poly.pdbx_strand_id
1 'polypeptide(L)'
;MAKLIPAAERIVLARKFIQQARELPIPTEGGRYNFSYVAGVRDLLRQSRDMVKFISMTPSATTEMKVEVKKIIEEIEQAGNEILN
;
A
#
# COMPACT_ATOMS: atom_id res chain seq x y z
N MET A 1 8.00 23.56 -5.86
CA MET A 1 6.60 23.22 -5.53
C MET A 1 6.39 21.75 -5.83
N ALA A 2 6.02 20.94 -4.83
CA ALA A 2 5.75 19.51 -5.05
C ALA A 2 4.52 19.38 -5.96
N LYS A 3 4.65 18.60 -7.05
CA LYS A 3 3.53 18.32 -7.97
C LYS A 3 2.37 17.74 -7.15
N LEU A 4 1.21 18.38 -7.22
CA LEU A 4 -0.03 17.85 -6.65
C LEU A 4 -0.37 16.56 -7.38
N ILE A 5 -0.08 15.41 -6.76
CA ILE A 5 -0.47 14.10 -7.29
C ILE A 5 -2.00 14.00 -7.21
N PRO A 6 -2.72 13.87 -8.35
CA PRO A 6 -4.16 13.69 -8.38
C PRO A 6 -4.59 12.42 -7.63
N ALA A 7 -5.84 12.37 -7.16
CA ALA A 7 -6.36 11.21 -6.43
C ALA A 7 -6.29 9.90 -7.25
N ALA A 8 -6.51 9.98 -8.56
CA ALA A 8 -6.36 8.84 -9.47
C ALA A 8 -4.92 8.30 -9.51
N GLU A 9 -3.92 9.18 -9.58
CA GLU A 9 -2.51 8.77 -9.54
C GLU A 9 -2.13 8.18 -8.18
N ARG A 10 -2.67 8.72 -7.06
CA ARG A 10 -2.44 8.14 -5.73
C ARG A 10 -2.95 6.71 -5.60
N ILE A 11 -4.09 6.40 -6.22
CA ILE A 11 -4.64 5.03 -6.29
C ILE A 11 -3.69 4.09 -7.03
N VAL A 12 -3.16 4.52 -8.18
CA VAL A 12 -2.19 3.73 -8.96
C VAL A 12 -0.91 3.50 -8.18
N LEU A 13 -0.40 4.53 -7.50
CA LEU A 13 0.79 4.42 -6.65
C LEU A 13 0.56 3.47 -5.46
N ALA A 14 -0.60 3.54 -4.83
CA ALA A 14 -0.95 2.64 -3.72
C ALA A 14 -0.90 1.18 -4.15
N ARG A 15 -1.48 0.84 -5.31
CA ARG A 15 -1.39 -0.52 -5.88
C ARG A 15 0.05 -0.92 -6.18
N LYS A 16 0.86 0.02 -6.69
CA LYS A 16 2.28 -0.23 -6.97
C LYS A 16 3.05 -0.59 -5.69
N PHE A 17 2.79 0.09 -4.58
CA PHE A 17 3.43 -0.24 -3.30
C PHE A 17 3.03 -1.63 -2.77
N ILE A 18 1.77 -2.05 -2.96
CA ILE A 18 1.32 -3.41 -2.60
C ILE A 18 2.06 -4.45 -3.44
N GLN A 19 2.18 -4.20 -4.75
CA GLN A 19 2.93 -5.09 -5.64
C GLN A 19 4.40 -5.17 -5.25
N GLN A 20 5.03 -4.04 -4.91
CA GLN A 20 6.41 -4.02 -4.42
C GLN A 20 6.57 -4.81 -3.12
N ALA A 21 5.57 -4.79 -2.23
CA ALA A 21 5.61 -5.59 -1.00
C ALA A 21 5.61 -7.10 -1.32
N ARG A 22 4.85 -7.53 -2.34
CA ARG A 22 4.80 -8.92 -2.81
C ARG A 22 6.08 -9.36 -3.55
N GLU A 23 6.69 -8.45 -4.29
CA GLU A 23 7.93 -8.69 -5.04
C GLU A 23 9.19 -8.51 -4.19
N LEU A 24 9.06 -8.08 -2.94
CA LEU A 24 10.20 -7.85 -2.07
C LEU A 24 10.98 -9.17 -1.90
N PRO A 25 12.28 -9.20 -2.25
CA PRO A 25 13.06 -10.43 -2.19
C PRO A 25 13.22 -10.87 -0.73
N ILE A 26 12.97 -12.15 -0.48
CA ILE A 26 13.16 -12.75 0.84
C ILE A 26 14.68 -12.88 1.07
N PRO A 27 15.24 -12.29 2.14
CA PRO A 27 16.66 -12.41 2.43
C PRO A 27 17.07 -13.86 2.67
N THR A 28 18.25 -14.24 2.18
CA THR A 28 18.85 -15.56 2.43
C THR A 28 19.21 -15.76 3.90
N GLU A 29 19.58 -14.70 4.62
CA GLU A 29 19.77 -14.72 6.08
C GLU A 29 18.46 -14.43 6.81
N GLY A 30 17.93 -15.42 7.56
CA GLY A 30 16.73 -15.25 8.38
C GLY A 30 15.39 -15.38 7.63
N GLY A 31 15.40 -15.52 6.30
CA GLY A 31 14.22 -15.85 5.51
C GLY A 31 13.07 -14.85 5.71
N ARG A 32 11.83 -15.37 5.78
CA ARG A 32 10.61 -14.57 6.01
C ARG A 32 10.54 -13.92 7.40
N TYR A 33 11.38 -14.36 8.33
CA TYR A 33 11.45 -13.83 9.70
C TYR A 33 12.53 -12.76 9.86
N ASN A 34 13.26 -12.42 8.80
CA ASN A 34 14.26 -11.36 8.86
C ASN A 34 13.57 -10.04 9.23
N PHE A 35 14.02 -9.41 10.32
CA PHE A 35 13.42 -8.16 10.82
C PHE A 35 13.42 -7.05 9.78
N SER A 36 14.46 -6.94 8.97
CA SER A 36 14.56 -5.96 7.89
C SER A 36 13.58 -6.24 6.76
N TYR A 37 13.35 -7.52 6.44
CA TYR A 37 12.32 -7.92 5.47
C TYR A 37 10.91 -7.56 5.95
N VAL A 38 10.57 -7.99 7.17
CA VAL A 38 9.27 -7.69 7.78
C VAL A 38 9.04 -6.19 7.89
N ALA A 39 10.06 -5.43 8.28
CA ALA A 39 10.01 -3.97 8.32
C ALA A 39 9.79 -3.36 6.93
N GLY A 40 10.47 -3.86 5.89
CA GLY A 40 10.31 -3.41 4.52
C GLY A 40 8.89 -3.66 3.97
N VAL A 41 8.36 -4.86 4.17
CA VAL A 41 6.97 -5.20 3.78
C VAL A 41 5.98 -4.29 4.51
N ARG A 42 6.10 -4.15 5.83
CA ARG A 42 5.21 -3.29 6.62
C ARG A 42 5.32 -1.82 6.22
N ASP A 43 6.51 -1.34 5.87
CA ASP A 43 6.70 0.03 5.42
C ASP A 43 6.05 0.30 4.06
N LEU A 44 6.20 -0.61 3.09
CA LEU A 44 5.54 -0.52 1.78
C LEU A 44 4.02 -0.52 1.91
N LEU A 45 3.46 -1.39 2.74
CA LEU A 45 2.04 -1.44 3.04
C LEU A 45 1.55 -0.16 3.73
N ARG A 46 2.35 0.42 4.63
CA ARG A 46 2.07 1.71 5.27
C ARG A 46 2.05 2.85 4.24
N GLN A 47 3.03 2.92 3.35
CA GLN A 47 3.10 3.92 2.28
C GLN A 47 1.88 3.82 1.36
N SER A 48 1.45 2.60 1.01
CA SER A 48 0.23 2.36 0.24
C SER A 48 -1.01 2.93 0.95
N ARG A 49 -1.16 2.65 2.26
CA ARG A 49 -2.27 3.16 3.07
C ARG A 49 -2.28 4.68 3.15
N ASP A 50 -1.10 5.29 3.31
CA ASP A 50 -0.95 6.74 3.40
C ASP A 50 -1.35 7.46 2.10
N MET A 51 -1.18 6.82 0.94
CA MET A 51 -1.63 7.37 -0.34
C MET A 51 -3.15 7.44 -0.46
N VAL A 52 -3.87 6.45 0.07
CA VAL A 52 -5.33 6.32 -0.11
C VAL A 52 -6.16 6.87 1.05
N LYS A 53 -5.62 6.91 2.28
CA LYS A 53 -6.38 7.31 3.48
C LYS A 53 -6.94 8.73 3.42
N PHE A 54 -6.27 9.64 2.71
CA PHE A 54 -6.70 11.02 2.57
C PHE A 54 -7.64 11.25 1.38
N ILE A 55 -7.77 10.29 0.46
CA ILE A 55 -8.63 10.45 -0.72
C ILE A 55 -10.09 10.59 -0.26
N SER A 56 -10.54 9.77 0.69
CA SER A 56 -11.91 9.85 1.24
C SER A 56 -12.22 11.16 1.97
N MET A 57 -11.19 11.88 2.43
CA MET A 57 -11.31 13.18 3.12
C MET A 57 -11.32 14.36 2.16
N THR A 58 -11.08 14.14 0.86
CA THR A 58 -11.14 15.22 -0.13
C THR A 58 -12.59 15.46 -0.59
N PRO A 59 -13.02 16.73 -0.74
CA PRO A 59 -14.36 17.06 -1.19
C PRO A 59 -14.64 16.65 -2.65
N SER A 60 -13.59 16.33 -3.43
CA SER A 60 -13.69 15.80 -4.79
C SER A 60 -13.83 14.27 -4.85
N ALA A 61 -13.93 13.57 -3.73
CA ALA A 61 -14.03 12.12 -3.69
C ALA A 61 -15.42 11.62 -4.12
N THR A 62 -15.48 11.02 -5.31
CA THR A 62 -16.69 10.34 -5.80
C THR A 62 -16.95 9.07 -5.00
N THR A 63 -18.18 8.55 -5.07
CA THR A 63 -18.55 7.26 -4.46
C THR A 63 -17.68 6.12 -4.98
N GLU A 64 -17.34 6.13 -6.27
CA GLU A 64 -16.45 5.14 -6.91
C GLU A 64 -15.06 5.14 -6.26
N MET A 65 -14.46 6.32 -6.05
CA MET A 65 -13.15 6.43 -5.41
C MET A 65 -13.16 5.92 -3.97
N LYS A 66 -14.26 6.12 -3.22
CA LYS A 66 -14.39 5.55 -1.87
C LYS A 66 -14.44 4.03 -1.88
N VAL A 67 -15.12 3.43 -2.85
CA VAL A 67 -15.14 1.97 -3.05
C VAL A 67 -13.75 1.46 -3.42
N GLU A 68 -13.06 2.14 -4.34
CA GLU A 68 -11.70 1.78 -4.76
C GLU A 68 -10.71 1.85 -3.59
N VAL A 69 -10.76 2.92 -2.79
CA VAL A 69 -9.94 3.07 -1.58
C VAL A 69 -10.20 1.96 -0.58
N LYS A 70 -11.46 1.57 -0.37
CA LYS A 70 -11.81 0.47 0.52
C LYS A 70 -11.20 -0.86 0.05
N LYS A 71 -11.32 -1.18 -1.24
CA LYS A 71 -10.69 -2.37 -1.84
C LYS A 71 -9.17 -2.37 -1.65
N ILE A 72 -8.52 -1.24 -1.83
CA ILE A 72 -7.06 -1.13 -1.64
C ILE A 72 -6.69 -1.38 -0.17
N ILE A 73 -7.46 -0.87 0.78
CA ILE A 73 -7.22 -1.14 2.21
C ILE A 73 -7.36 -2.64 2.52
N GLU A 74 -8.39 -3.29 1.97
CA GLU A 74 -8.58 -4.74 2.10
C GLU A 74 -7.42 -5.52 1.45
N GLU A 75 -6.95 -5.11 0.27
CA GLU A 75 -5.78 -5.70 -0.40
C GLU A 75 -4.48 -5.52 0.41
N ILE A 76 -4.29 -4.38 1.07
CA ILE A 76 -3.13 -4.12 1.94
C ILE A 76 -3.12 -5.09 3.12
N GLU A 77 -4.27 -5.28 3.77
CA GLU A 77 -4.41 -6.20 4.90
C GLU A 77 -4.22 -7.66 4.45
N GLN A 78 -4.80 -8.03 3.31
CA GLN A 78 -4.61 -9.36 2.72
C GLN A 78 -3.14 -9.62 2.38
N ALA A 79 -2.47 -8.69 1.68
CA ALA A 79 -1.06 -8.82 1.34
C ALA A 79 -0.18 -8.91 2.60
N GLY A 80 -0.47 -8.11 3.62
CA GLY A 80 0.22 -8.19 4.91
C GLY A 80 0.10 -9.57 5.55
N ASN A 81 -1.09 -10.15 5.55
CA ASN A 81 -1.32 -11.50 6.07
C ASN A 81 -0.68 -12.58 5.19
N GLU A 82 -0.73 -12.47 3.86
CA GLU A 82 -0.14 -13.45 2.92
C GLU A 82 1.39 -13.48 2.97
N ILE A 83 2.03 -12.32 3.20
CA ILE A 83 3.48 -12.19 3.16
C ILE A 83 4.11 -12.49 4.53
N LEU A 84 3.42 -12.11 5.62
CA LEU A 84 3.98 -12.15 6.99
C LEU A 84 3.45 -13.28 7.87
N ASN A 85 2.35 -13.97 7.50
CA ASN A 85 1.93 -15.22 8.14
C ASN A 85 2.36 -16.43 7.31
#